data_AF-A0A818YH18-F1
#
_entry.id   AF-A0A818YH18-F1
#
_cell.length_a   1.000
_cell.length_b   1.000
_cell.length_c   1.000
_cell.angle_alpha   90.00
_cell.angle_beta   90.00
_cell.angle_gamma   90.00
#
_symmetry.space_group_name_H-M   'P 1'
#
loop_
_entity.id
_entity.type
_entity.pdbx_description
1 polymer ?
#
loop_
_entity_poly.entity_id
_entity_poly.type
_entity_poly.pdbx_seq_one_letter_code
_entity_poly.pdbx_strand_id
1 'polypeptide(L)'
;MVSNQKFAGDLIISIVAICILSTTILSVSTNNWNVKYENSIANRTGLFQQCSNAICCDTKELDRSITVLALFSIIFLSTSTLSSLFLMAITASYRTQCYMLVPLTFFGAGISMTLALIQILDRIDMNGYSAFMFLINTILAYVLGAISLIHASMFYF
;
A
#
# COMPACT_ATOMS: atom_id res chain seq x y z
N MET A 1 -10.23 -32.04 0.23
CA MET A 1 -8.89 -31.39 0.39
C MET A 1 -8.82 -30.01 -0.24
N VAL A 2 -9.29 -29.81 -1.49
CA VAL A 2 -9.24 -28.53 -2.23
C VAL A 2 -9.92 -27.36 -1.49
N SER A 3 -11.03 -27.61 -0.77
CA SER A 3 -11.76 -26.57 0.00
C SER A 3 -10.92 -25.90 1.10
N ASN A 4 -10.12 -26.67 1.84
CA ASN A 4 -9.32 -26.12 2.94
C ASN A 4 -8.10 -25.36 2.42
N GLN A 5 -7.52 -25.80 1.29
CA GLN A 5 -6.40 -25.11 0.64
C GLN A 5 -6.84 -23.77 0.03
N LYS A 6 -8.03 -23.74 -0.59
CA LYS A 6 -8.66 -22.52 -1.08
C LYS A 6 -8.85 -21.49 0.04
N PHE A 7 -9.52 -21.90 1.12
CA PHE A 7 -9.76 -21.03 2.27
C PHE A 7 -8.46 -20.54 2.93
N ALA A 8 -7.46 -21.41 3.06
CA ALA A 8 -6.15 -21.01 3.59
C ALA A 8 -5.44 -19.98 2.69
N GLY A 9 -5.54 -20.13 1.37
CA GLY A 9 -5.00 -19.15 0.42
C GLY A 9 -5.66 -17.78 0.56
N ASP A 10 -6.99 -17.74 0.61
CA ASP A 10 -7.76 -16.49 0.77
C ASP A 10 -7.47 -15.80 2.11
N LEU A 11 -7.30 -16.58 3.19
CA LEU A 11 -6.90 -16.06 4.50
C LEU A 11 -5.50 -15.46 4.46
N ILE A 12 -4.51 -16.15 3.87
CA ILE A 12 -3.13 -15.65 3.77
C ILE A 12 -3.09 -14.37 2.94
N ILE A 13 -3.78 -14.34 1.79
CA ILE A 13 -3.88 -13.13 0.96
C ILE A 13 -4.45 -11.97 1.77
N SER A 14 -5.52 -12.20 2.55
CA SER A 14 -6.15 -11.17 3.38
C SER A 14 -5.24 -10.68 4.51
N ILE A 15 -4.51 -11.57 5.20
CA ILE A 15 -3.56 -11.17 6.24
C ILE A 15 -2.45 -10.29 5.67
N VAL A 16 -1.85 -10.72 4.55
CA VAL A 16 -0.78 -9.96 3.90
C VAL A 16 -1.32 -8.62 3.37
N ALA A 17 -2.53 -8.59 2.82
CA ALA A 17 -3.21 -7.36 2.39
C ALA A 17 -3.32 -6.34 3.52
N ILE A 18 -3.78 -6.78 4.70
CA ILE A 18 -3.89 -5.94 5.90
C ILE A 18 -2.51 -5.40 6.28
N CYS A 19 -1.47 -6.25 6.30
CA CYS A 19 -0.11 -5.80 6.61
C CYS A 19 0.39 -4.73 5.64
N ILE A 20 0.21 -4.91 4.32
CA ILE A 20 0.59 -3.93 3.30
C ILE A 20 -0.19 -2.63 3.50
N LEU A 21 -1.51 -2.71 3.71
CA LEU A 21 -2.35 -1.54 3.92
C LEU A 21 -1.92 -0.75 5.18
N SER A 22 -1.79 -1.40 6.32
CA SER A 22 -1.41 -0.75 7.58
C SER A 22 -0.03 -0.10 7.50
N THR A 23 0.96 -0.80 6.94
CA THR A 23 2.31 -0.24 6.79
C THR A 23 2.36 0.88 5.75
N THR A 24 1.52 0.84 4.71
CA THR A 24 1.41 1.93 3.72
C THR A 24 0.79 3.18 4.35
N ILE A 25 -0.27 3.02 5.15
CA ILE A 25 -0.86 4.15 5.90
C ILE A 25 0.16 4.76 6.85
N LEU A 26 0.90 3.94 7.60
CA LEU A 26 1.97 4.40 8.51
C LEU A 26 3.10 5.11 7.75
N SER A 27 3.50 4.57 6.61
CA SER A 27 4.51 5.19 5.78
C SER A 27 4.08 6.57 5.31
N VAL A 28 2.85 6.68 4.79
CA VAL A 28 2.32 7.94 4.25
C VAL A 28 2.07 8.98 5.34
N SER A 29 1.67 8.57 6.54
CA SER A 29 1.35 9.49 7.66
C SER A 29 2.57 10.00 8.41
N THR A 30 3.74 9.39 8.25
CA THR A 30 4.95 9.75 8.98
C THR A 30 5.78 10.80 8.24
N ASN A 31 6.53 11.58 9.01
CA ASN A 31 7.42 12.63 8.51
C ASN A 31 8.82 12.11 8.12
N ASN A 32 9.01 10.79 8.01
CA ASN A 32 10.32 10.15 7.91
C ASN A 32 10.61 9.64 6.49
N TRP A 33 10.33 10.48 5.48
CA TRP A 33 10.62 10.18 4.07
C TRP A 33 12.02 10.65 3.68
N ASN A 34 12.38 11.86 4.12
CA ASN A 34 13.72 12.41 4.00
C ASN A 34 14.20 12.92 5.37
N VAL A 35 15.42 12.57 5.75
CA VAL A 35 16.09 13.02 6.97
C VAL A 35 17.39 13.69 6.57
N LYS A 36 17.50 14.99 6.83
CA LYS A 36 18.72 15.77 6.63
C LYS A 36 19.27 16.20 7.98
N TYR A 37 20.56 16.01 8.19
CA TYR A 37 21.25 16.46 9.40
C TYR A 37 21.99 17.76 9.12
N GLU A 38 21.60 18.82 9.82
CA GLU A 38 22.24 20.12 9.72
C GLU A 38 22.63 20.57 11.13
N ASN A 39 23.93 20.82 11.37
CA ASN A 39 24.44 21.20 12.68
C ASN A 39 23.96 20.30 13.84
N SER A 40 23.96 18.98 13.65
CA SER A 40 23.45 17.95 14.60
C SER A 40 21.93 17.95 14.87
N ILE A 41 21.17 18.77 14.14
CA ILE A 41 19.70 18.80 14.18
C ILE A 41 19.15 17.98 13.00
N ALA A 42 18.18 17.10 13.27
CA ALA A 42 17.54 16.28 12.25
C ALA A 42 16.30 16.98 11.69
N ASN A 43 16.40 17.47 10.45
CA ASN A 43 15.29 17.97 9.65
C ASN A 43 14.60 16.78 8.97
N ARG A 44 13.31 16.60 9.22
CA ARG A 44 12.52 15.49 8.70
C ARG A 44 11.43 15.99 7.77
N THR A 45 11.34 15.42 6.58
CA THR A 45 10.32 15.75 5.59
C THR A 45 9.47 14.52 5.35
N GLY A 46 8.15 14.63 5.49
CA GLY A 46 7.19 13.67 4.97
C GLY A 46 6.24 14.27 3.96
N LEU A 47 5.18 13.52 3.66
CA LEU A 47 4.20 13.90 2.66
C LEU A 47 3.26 15.02 3.14
N PHE A 48 2.87 14.99 4.41
CA PHE A 48 1.91 15.93 5.00
C PHE A 48 2.49 16.86 6.06
N GLN A 49 3.71 16.59 6.51
CA GLN A 49 4.33 17.29 7.62
C GLN A 49 5.82 17.46 7.39
N GLN A 50 6.33 18.63 7.75
CA GLN A 50 7.75 18.98 7.71
C GLN A 50 8.19 19.37 9.11
N CYS A 51 9.27 18.79 9.61
CA CYS A 51 9.79 19.05 10.93
C CYS A 51 11.22 19.57 10.85
N SER A 52 11.46 20.73 11.45
CA SER A 52 12.79 21.34 11.56
C SER A 52 13.58 20.82 12.76
N ASN A 53 12.92 20.16 13.72
CA ASN A 53 13.54 19.42 14.80
C ASN A 53 12.53 18.42 15.40
N ALA A 54 12.85 17.78 16.53
CA ALA A 54 11.97 16.79 17.17
C ALA A 54 10.67 17.38 17.74
N ILE A 55 10.56 18.70 17.88
CA ILE A 55 9.50 19.40 18.62
C ILE A 55 8.65 20.29 17.69
N CYS A 56 9.27 20.89 16.66
CA CYS A 56 8.66 21.83 15.74
C CYS A 56 8.35 21.13 14.42
N CYS A 57 7.06 20.91 14.18
CA CYS A 57 6.56 20.30 12.97
C CYS A 57 5.38 21.09 12.41
N ASP A 58 5.51 21.53 11.15
CA ASP A 58 4.47 22.24 10.43
C ASP A 58 3.68 21.27 9.55
N THR A 59 2.36 21.37 9.57
CA THR A 59 1.47 20.68 8.63
C THR A 59 1.60 21.35 7.26
N LYS A 60 2.56 20.86 6.48
CA LYS A 60 2.87 21.37 5.15
C LYS A 60 2.95 20.19 4.19
N GLU A 61 2.01 20.17 3.27
CA GLU A 61 1.94 19.20 2.20
C GLU A 61 3.16 19.34 1.27
N LEU A 62 3.76 18.20 0.89
CA LEU A 62 4.91 18.18 -0.01
C LEU A 62 4.50 18.59 -1.44
N ASP A 63 3.46 17.96 -1.95
CA ASP A 63 2.82 18.31 -3.22
C ASP A 63 1.43 17.68 -3.31
N ARG A 64 0.48 18.41 -3.89
CA ARG A 64 -0.91 17.98 -4.01
C ARG A 64 -1.09 16.74 -4.87
N SER A 65 -0.33 16.60 -5.96
CA SER A 65 -0.42 15.44 -6.84
C SER A 65 0.10 14.18 -6.16
N ILE A 66 1.20 14.29 -5.41
CA ILE A 66 1.77 13.17 -4.63
C ILE A 66 0.77 12.68 -3.59
N THR A 67 0.20 13.60 -2.83
CA THR A 67 -0.82 13.30 -1.82
C THR A 67 -2.01 12.56 -2.40
N VAL A 68 -2.55 13.06 -3.51
CA VAL A 68 -3.71 12.45 -4.16
C VAL A 68 -3.38 11.04 -4.63
N LEU A 69 -2.22 10.81 -5.24
CA LEU A 69 -1.79 9.48 -5.68
C LEU A 69 -1.59 8.52 -4.49
N ALA A 70 -0.97 8.99 -3.41
CA ALA A 70 -0.79 8.19 -2.19
C ALA A 70 -2.15 7.82 -1.56
N LEU A 71 -3.09 8.77 -1.46
CA LEU A 71 -4.44 8.50 -0.97
C LEU A 71 -5.21 7.54 -1.89
N PHE A 72 -5.06 7.67 -3.20
CA PHE A 72 -5.68 6.78 -4.17
C PHE A 72 -5.15 5.34 -4.04
N SER A 73 -3.85 5.18 -3.77
CA SER A 73 -3.27 3.88 -3.47
C SER A 73 -3.84 3.24 -2.21
N ILE A 74 -4.06 4.03 -1.16
CA ILE A 74 -4.69 3.57 0.09
C ILE A 74 -6.14 3.12 -0.20
N ILE A 75 -6.89 3.85 -1.02
CA ILE A 75 -8.25 3.46 -1.42
C ILE A 75 -8.23 2.09 -2.10
N PHE A 76 -7.37 1.88 -3.09
CA PHE A 76 -7.26 0.59 -3.77
C PHE A 76 -6.84 -0.55 -2.84
N LEU A 77 -5.85 -0.33 -1.98
CA LEU A 77 -5.44 -1.33 -0.99
C LEU A 77 -6.59 -1.66 -0.02
N SER A 78 -7.37 -0.65 0.39
CA SER A 78 -8.56 -0.83 1.23
C SER A 78 -9.62 -1.66 0.52
N THR A 79 -9.91 -1.36 -0.75
CA THR A 79 -10.86 -2.13 -1.56
C THR A 79 -10.39 -3.56 -1.76
N SER A 80 -9.11 -3.79 -2.03
CA SER A 80 -8.54 -5.15 -2.19
C SER A 80 -8.68 -5.97 -0.90
N THR A 81 -8.39 -5.36 0.24
CA THR A 81 -8.46 -5.98 1.57
C THR A 81 -9.91 -6.30 1.97
N LEU A 82 -10.83 -5.35 1.75
CA LEU A 82 -12.25 -5.58 2.01
C LEU A 82 -12.81 -6.67 1.09
N SER A 83 -12.42 -6.67 -0.18
CA SER A 83 -12.85 -7.69 -1.14
C SER A 83 -12.33 -9.08 -0.77
N SER A 84 -11.08 -9.18 -0.32
CA SER A 84 -10.49 -10.46 0.10
C SER A 84 -11.19 -11.03 1.34
N LEU A 85 -11.51 -10.17 2.32
CA LEU A 85 -12.30 -10.57 3.49
C LEU A 85 -13.74 -10.95 3.11
N PHE A 86 -14.35 -10.19 2.20
CA PHE A 86 -15.71 -10.45 1.75
C PHE A 86 -15.83 -11.80 1.03
N LEU A 87 -14.85 -12.18 0.21
CA LEU A 87 -14.81 -13.49 -0.47
C LEU A 87 -14.87 -14.68 0.49
N MET A 88 -14.30 -14.53 1.69
CA MET A 88 -14.38 -15.56 2.74
C MET A 88 -15.79 -15.68 3.33
N ALA A 89 -16.59 -14.60 3.32
CA ALA A 89 -17.92 -14.54 3.93
C ALA A 89 -19.07 -14.92 2.98
N ILE A 90 -18.93 -14.74 1.67
CA ILE A 90 -20.04 -14.97 0.71
C ILE A 90 -20.15 -16.45 0.29
N THR A 91 -21.38 -16.89 0.03
CA THR A 91 -21.75 -18.17 -0.59
C THR A 91 -21.53 -18.18 -2.12
N ALA A 92 -21.54 -19.37 -2.72
CA ALA A 92 -20.89 -19.67 -4.02
C ALA A 92 -21.32 -18.84 -5.26
N SER A 93 -22.49 -18.20 -5.27
CA SER A 93 -23.08 -17.63 -6.50
C SER A 93 -22.46 -16.30 -6.98
N TYR A 94 -21.75 -15.56 -6.12
CA TYR A 94 -21.12 -14.26 -6.47
C TYR A 94 -19.58 -14.30 -6.44
N ARG A 95 -18.99 -15.46 -6.17
CA ARG A 95 -17.56 -15.60 -5.86
C ARG A 95 -16.64 -15.26 -7.04
N THR A 96 -16.98 -15.67 -8.26
CA THR A 96 -16.13 -15.47 -9.46
C THR A 96 -15.98 -14.01 -9.84
N GLN A 97 -17.06 -13.24 -9.78
CA GLN A 97 -17.05 -11.81 -10.11
C GLN A 97 -16.35 -10.97 -9.03
N CYS A 98 -16.59 -11.28 -7.76
CA CYS A 98 -15.88 -10.62 -6.65
C CYS A 98 -14.39 -10.98 -6.60
N TYR A 99 -13.98 -12.16 -7.10
CA TYR A 99 -12.58 -12.57 -7.02
C TYR A 99 -11.67 -11.78 -7.95
N MET A 100 -12.12 -11.44 -9.17
CA MET A 100 -11.30 -10.62 -10.08
C MET A 100 -11.02 -9.22 -9.52
N LEU A 101 -11.84 -8.73 -8.60
CA LEU A 101 -11.64 -7.42 -7.99
C LEU A 101 -10.36 -7.36 -7.14
N VAL A 102 -9.98 -8.46 -6.48
CA VAL A 102 -8.78 -8.53 -5.61
C VAL A 102 -7.48 -8.27 -6.40
N PRO A 103 -7.11 -9.07 -7.43
CA PRO A 103 -5.90 -8.80 -8.19
C PRO A 103 -5.94 -7.46 -8.91
N LEU A 104 -7.10 -7.07 -9.48
CA LEU A 104 -7.22 -5.79 -10.19
C LEU A 104 -6.95 -4.58 -9.28
N THR A 105 -7.49 -4.59 -8.07
CA THR A 105 -7.28 -3.50 -7.11
C THR A 105 -5.86 -3.52 -6.54
N PHE A 106 -5.21 -4.68 -6.38
CA PHE A 106 -3.78 -4.74 -6.04
C PHE A 106 -2.89 -4.16 -7.15
N PHE A 107 -3.15 -4.49 -8.42
CA PHE A 107 -2.42 -3.90 -9.54
C PHE A 107 -2.66 -2.38 -9.64
N GLY A 108 -3.90 -1.93 -9.45
CA GLY A 108 -4.23 -0.50 -9.39
C GLY A 108 -3.50 0.22 -8.25
N ALA A 109 -3.44 -0.38 -7.06
CA ALA A 109 -2.64 0.11 -5.94
C ALA A 109 -1.15 0.20 -6.34
N GLY A 110 -0.55 -0.87 -6.86
CA GLY A 110 0.85 -0.87 -7.28
C GLY A 110 1.18 0.23 -8.31
N ILE A 111 0.31 0.44 -9.31
CA ILE A 111 0.50 1.49 -10.33
C ILE A 111 0.45 2.88 -9.67
N SER A 112 -0.57 3.14 -8.85
CA SER A 112 -0.70 4.44 -8.18
C SER A 112 0.46 4.73 -7.21
N MET A 113 0.93 3.71 -6.46
CA MET A 113 2.12 3.82 -5.60
C MET A 113 3.38 4.08 -6.41
N THR A 114 3.56 3.43 -7.57
CA THR A 114 4.71 3.66 -8.45
C THR A 114 4.73 5.08 -8.97
N LEU A 115 3.57 5.60 -9.43
CA LEU A 115 3.45 6.98 -9.88
C LEU A 115 3.74 7.98 -8.75
N ALA A 116 3.25 7.71 -7.54
CA ALA A 116 3.57 8.51 -6.36
C ALA A 116 5.08 8.48 -6.07
N LEU A 117 5.71 7.31 -6.09
CA LEU A 117 7.13 7.12 -5.83
C LEU A 117 7.99 7.93 -6.82
N ILE A 118 7.67 7.89 -8.12
CA ILE A 118 8.36 8.68 -9.14
C ILE A 118 8.29 10.17 -8.81
N GLN A 119 7.08 10.68 -8.54
CA GLN A 119 6.92 12.10 -8.21
C GLN A 119 7.62 12.51 -6.92
N ILE A 120 7.73 11.60 -5.95
CA ILE A 120 8.48 11.85 -4.70
C ILE A 120 9.98 11.88 -4.98
N LEU A 121 10.51 10.93 -5.76
CA LEU A 121 11.92 10.88 -6.14
C LEU A 121 12.36 12.14 -6.89
N ASP A 122 11.48 12.72 -7.70
CA ASP A 122 11.74 13.98 -8.41
C ASP A 122 11.86 15.19 -7.46
N ARG A 123 11.40 15.09 -6.20
CA ARG A 123 11.32 16.22 -5.26
C ARG A 123 12.17 16.08 -4.01
N ILE A 124 12.34 14.88 -3.49
CA ILE A 124 13.09 14.63 -2.26
C ILE A 124 13.94 13.36 -2.36
N ASP A 125 15.13 13.41 -1.78
CA ASP A 125 15.96 12.23 -1.58
C ASP A 125 15.27 11.26 -0.59
N MET A 126 15.09 10.01 -1.01
CA MET A 126 14.50 8.96 -0.19
C MET A 126 15.56 8.29 0.69
N ASN A 127 15.82 8.84 1.87
CA ASN A 127 16.76 8.24 2.84
C ASN A 127 16.10 7.90 4.19
N GLY A 128 14.79 8.13 4.31
CA GLY A 128 14.02 7.81 5.50
C GLY A 128 13.33 6.44 5.44
N TYR A 129 13.04 5.87 6.62
CA TYR A 129 12.40 4.56 6.76
C TYR A 129 11.04 4.48 6.04
N SER A 130 10.26 5.56 6.05
CA SER A 130 8.94 5.59 5.42
C SER A 130 9.06 5.41 3.91
N ALA A 131 9.99 6.12 3.26
CA ALA A 131 10.22 5.97 1.83
C ALA A 131 10.59 4.51 1.46
N PHE A 132 11.43 3.87 2.28
CA PHE A 132 11.81 2.47 2.08
C PHE A 132 10.63 1.50 2.26
N MET A 133 9.81 1.69 3.29
CA MET A 133 8.61 0.89 3.50
C MET A 133 7.59 1.06 2.38
N PHE A 134 7.41 2.28 1.87
CA PHE A 134 6.52 2.54 0.75
C PHE A 134 6.99 1.83 -0.53
N LEU A 135 8.30 1.82 -0.79
CA LEU A 135 8.90 1.07 -1.91
C LEU A 135 8.64 -0.44 -1.77
N ILE A 136 8.91 -1.01 -0.59
CA ILE A 136 8.65 -2.43 -0.33
C ILE A 136 7.18 -2.76 -0.55
N ASN A 137 6.27 -1.94 -0.01
CA ASN A 137 4.83 -2.15 -0.15
C ASN A 137 4.36 -2.03 -1.60
N THR A 138 4.99 -1.18 -2.41
CA THR A 138 4.73 -1.09 -3.85
C THR A 138 5.03 -2.42 -4.54
N ILE A 139 6.21 -3.00 -4.26
CA ILE A 139 6.61 -4.31 -4.82
C ILE A 139 5.65 -5.41 -4.32
N LEU A 140 5.36 -5.43 -3.02
CA LEU A 140 4.46 -6.42 -2.42
C LEU A 140 3.04 -6.34 -2.99
N ALA A 141 2.52 -5.15 -3.30
CA ALA A 141 1.22 -5.00 -3.94
C ALA A 141 1.18 -5.69 -5.31
N TYR A 142 2.22 -5.52 -6.13
CA TYR A 142 2.31 -6.23 -7.42
C TYR A 142 2.43 -7.75 -7.25
N VAL A 143 3.29 -8.20 -6.33
CA VAL A 143 3.49 -9.63 -6.06
C VAL A 143 2.19 -10.27 -5.58
N LEU A 144 1.48 -9.62 -4.65
CA LEU A 144 0.20 -10.12 -4.14
C LEU A 144 -0.90 -10.07 -5.19
N GLY A 145 -0.89 -9.07 -6.08
CA GLY A 145 -1.74 -9.02 -7.28
C GLY A 145 -1.51 -10.21 -8.21
N ALA A 146 -0.26 -10.58 -8.47
CA ALA A 146 0.07 -11.75 -9.30
C ALA A 146 -0.33 -13.07 -8.61
N ILE A 147 -0.02 -13.23 -7.32
CA ILE A 147 -0.39 -14.42 -6.54
C ILE A 147 -1.91 -14.60 -6.49
N SER A 148 -2.65 -13.51 -6.22
CA SER A 148 -4.11 -13.56 -6.21
C SER A 148 -4.68 -13.90 -7.58
N LEU A 149 -4.10 -13.40 -8.68
CA LEU A 149 -4.52 -13.79 -10.04
C LEU A 149 -4.32 -15.29 -10.28
N ILE A 150 -3.17 -15.84 -9.90
CA ILE A 150 -2.89 -17.29 -10.03
C ILE A 150 -3.88 -18.08 -9.16
N HIS A 151 -4.09 -17.66 -7.90
CA HIS A 151 -5.05 -18.31 -7.01
C HIS A 151 -6.48 -18.29 -7.60
N ALA A 152 -6.89 -17.17 -8.20
CA ALA A 152 -8.15 -17.05 -8.92
C ALA A 152 -8.28 -18.13 -9.99
N SER A 153 -7.25 -18.22 -10.85
CA SER A 153 -7.25 -19.13 -12.00
C SER A 153 -7.28 -20.60 -11.62
N MET A 154 -6.78 -20.96 -10.43
CA MET A 154 -6.73 -22.35 -9.97
C MET A 154 -8.00 -22.80 -9.23
N PHE A 155 -8.67 -21.89 -8.51
CA PHE A 155 -9.72 -22.26 -7.56
C PHE A 155 -11.08 -21.63 -7.83
N TYR A 156 -11.16 -20.69 -8.77
CA TYR A 156 -12.37 -19.91 -9.05
C TYR A 156 -12.79 -19.95 -10.53
N PHE A 157 -11.86 -20.23 -11.45
CA PHE A 157 -12.14 -20.45 -12.87
C PHE A 157 -11.87 -21.92 -13.23
#